data_AF-A0A495TF14-F1
#
_entry.id   AF-A0A495TF14-F1
#
_cell.length_a   1.000
_cell.length_b   1.000
_cell.length_c   1.000
_cell.angle_alpha   90.00
_cell.angle_beta   90.00
_cell.angle_gamma   90.00
#
_symmetry.space_group_name_H-M   'P 1'
#
loop_
_entity.id
_entity.type
_entity.pdbx_description
1 polymer ?
#
loop_
_entity_poly.entity_id
_entity_poly.type
_entity_poly.pdbx_seq_one_letter_code
_entity_poly.pdbx_strand_id
1 'polypeptide(L)'
;MKKTSVRTRVLTGTVAAAALAAATVGAVSASAETSETPAAPAAVKVDTQNKNLAESTGLTIDAATRAAQAALDAANKAGQHVSVAVVDRDGVTRVLLKGDGSGPQAPVSAERKAFTAVSWNAPTSELAKRLAQAPNLKDIPGTLFLAGGAPVQSKGAPVAAVGVAGAPSGDLDEQFAQAGVAALAK
;
A
#
# COMPACT_ATOMS: atom_id res chain seq x y z
N MET A 1 39.38 -40.44 30.09
CA MET A 1 38.24 -41.08 30.78
C MET A 1 37.08 -41.20 29.80
N LYS A 2 36.41 -42.36 29.84
CA LYS A 2 35.21 -42.86 29.14
C LYS A 2 34.22 -41.79 28.62
N LYS A 3 33.43 -41.95 27.56
CA LYS A 3 33.27 -42.87 26.40
C LYS A 3 31.88 -42.50 25.81
N THR A 4 31.74 -42.36 24.47
CA THR A 4 30.62 -42.83 23.59
C THR A 4 29.13 -42.60 24.00
N SER A 5 28.11 -42.40 23.15
CA SER A 5 27.89 -42.61 21.70
C SER A 5 26.39 -42.37 21.38
N VAL A 6 26.11 -41.76 20.22
CA VAL A 6 25.20 -42.16 19.10
C VAL A 6 23.85 -42.87 19.38
N ARG A 7 22.78 -42.42 18.69
CA ARG A 7 21.81 -43.17 17.82
C ARG A 7 20.59 -42.27 17.54
N THR A 8 20.13 -41.91 16.32
CA THR A 8 19.91 -42.58 15.00
C THR A 8 18.76 -43.61 14.97
N ARG A 9 17.87 -43.40 13.97
CA ARG A 9 16.85 -44.27 13.31
C ARG A 9 15.40 -44.26 13.88
N VAL A 10 14.40 -43.77 13.12
CA VAL A 10 13.64 -44.32 11.95
C VAL A 10 12.50 -45.24 12.38
N LEU A 11 11.29 -45.02 11.82
CA LEU A 11 10.22 -45.99 11.44
C LEU A 11 8.92 -45.18 11.17
N THR A 12 8.53 -44.85 9.93
CA THR A 12 7.65 -45.64 9.03
C THR A 12 6.80 -46.73 9.69
N GLY A 13 5.47 -46.63 9.52
CA GLY A 13 4.53 -47.70 9.89
C GLY A 13 3.08 -47.35 9.60
N THR A 14 2.62 -47.60 8.37
CA THR A 14 1.21 -47.78 8.01
C THR A 14 0.75 -49.18 8.43
N VAL A 15 -0.38 -49.32 9.14
CA VAL A 15 -1.22 -50.53 9.12
C VAL A 15 -2.69 -50.14 9.31
N ALA A 16 -3.51 -50.50 8.32
CA ALA A 16 -4.96 -50.56 8.41
C ALA A 16 -5.39 -51.85 9.12
N ALA A 17 -6.45 -51.81 9.93
CA ALA A 17 -7.27 -52.99 10.22
C ALA A 17 -8.66 -52.57 10.75
N ALA A 18 -9.69 -53.03 10.04
CA ALA A 18 -11.09 -52.92 10.37
C ALA A 18 -11.47 -53.84 11.55
N ALA A 19 -12.44 -53.42 12.36
CA ALA A 19 -13.21 -54.31 13.21
C ALA A 19 -14.70 -53.98 13.06
N LEU A 20 -15.40 -54.88 12.38
CA LEU A 20 -16.85 -54.99 12.30
C LEU A 20 -17.40 -55.32 13.70
N ALA A 21 -18.32 -54.49 14.20
CA ALA A 21 -19.28 -54.92 15.21
C ALA A 21 -20.69 -54.56 14.69
N ALA A 22 -21.36 -55.58 14.16
CA ALA A 22 -22.77 -55.54 13.86
C ALA A 22 -23.56 -55.60 15.17
N ALA A 23 -24.29 -54.52 15.49
CA ALA A 23 -25.42 -54.57 16.40
C ALA A 23 -26.65 -54.10 15.62
N THR A 24 -27.62 -54.99 15.55
CA THR A 24 -28.78 -54.97 14.68
C THR A 24 -29.97 -54.26 15.32
N VAL A 25 -30.78 -53.63 14.46
CA VAL A 25 -32.20 -53.25 14.61
C VAL A 25 -32.51 -51.92 15.30
N GLY A 26 -32.71 -50.93 14.44
CA GLY A 26 -33.48 -49.71 14.66
C GLY A 26 -33.69 -49.05 13.31
N ALA A 27 -34.62 -49.57 12.50
CA ALA A 27 -34.90 -49.03 11.16
C ALA A 27 -35.63 -47.69 11.30
N VAL A 28 -34.87 -46.59 11.21
CA VAL A 28 -35.40 -45.30 10.81
C VAL A 28 -34.87 -45.06 9.40
N SER A 29 -35.72 -45.26 8.40
CA SER A 29 -35.41 -44.86 7.03
C SER A 29 -35.38 -43.33 6.97
N ALA A 30 -34.23 -42.74 7.26
CA ALA A 30 -33.93 -41.42 6.75
C ALA A 30 -33.57 -41.59 5.28
N SER A 31 -34.50 -41.25 4.38
CA SER A 31 -34.10 -40.91 3.01
C SER A 31 -33.15 -39.73 3.14
N ALA A 32 -31.84 -39.99 3.11
CA ALA A 32 -30.89 -38.98 2.73
C ALA A 32 -31.19 -38.68 1.26
N GLU A 33 -32.05 -37.68 1.02
CA GLU A 33 -32.04 -36.99 -0.25
C GLU A 33 -30.58 -36.66 -0.52
N THR A 34 -30.05 -37.24 -1.60
CA THR A 34 -28.82 -36.80 -2.22
C THR A 34 -29.07 -35.36 -2.60
N SER A 35 -28.83 -34.48 -1.64
CA SER A 35 -28.64 -33.06 -1.90
C SER A 35 -27.41 -33.05 -2.79
N GLU A 36 -27.63 -32.96 -4.11
CA GLU A 36 -26.61 -32.59 -5.05
C GLU A 36 -26.06 -31.26 -4.54
N THR A 37 -24.95 -31.31 -3.82
CA THR A 37 -24.15 -30.14 -3.51
C THR A 37 -23.92 -29.45 -4.86
N PRO A 38 -24.46 -28.24 -5.10
CA PRO A 38 -24.27 -27.59 -6.37
C PRO A 38 -22.78 -27.44 -6.57
N ALA A 39 -22.25 -28.04 -7.64
CA ALA A 39 -20.84 -27.92 -8.00
C ALA A 39 -20.52 -26.41 -8.04
N ALA A 40 -19.60 -25.99 -7.16
CA ALA A 40 -19.18 -24.60 -7.10
C ALA A 40 -18.78 -24.15 -8.52
N PRO A 41 -19.32 -23.01 -9.02
CA PRO A 41 -19.07 -22.60 -10.40
C PRO A 41 -17.57 -22.47 -10.63
N ALA A 42 -17.07 -23.18 -11.65
CA ALA A 42 -15.66 -23.13 -12.02
C ALA A 42 -15.27 -21.69 -12.36
N ALA A 43 -14.15 -21.23 -11.79
CA ALA A 43 -13.64 -19.88 -12.04
C ALA A 43 -13.35 -19.69 -13.54
N VAL A 44 -14.05 -18.73 -14.17
CA VAL A 44 -13.81 -18.35 -15.56
C VAL A 44 -12.53 -17.50 -15.61
N LYS A 45 -11.51 -17.98 -16.31
CA LYS A 45 -10.29 -17.22 -16.64
C LYS A 45 -10.25 -17.02 -18.16
N VAL A 46 -10.01 -15.80 -18.62
CA VAL A 46 -9.91 -15.46 -20.04
C VAL A 46 -8.68 -14.59 -20.25
N ASP A 47 -7.82 -14.97 -21.20
CA ASP A 47 -6.73 -14.13 -21.67
C ASP A 47 -7.27 -13.14 -22.70
N THR A 48 -7.24 -11.85 -22.37
CA THR A 48 -7.74 -10.79 -23.24
C THR A 48 -6.72 -10.45 -24.33
N GLN A 49 -7.19 -9.92 -25.46
CA GLN A 49 -6.33 -9.49 -26.55
C GLN A 49 -5.61 -8.19 -26.21
N ASN A 50 -4.36 -8.04 -26.65
CA ASN A 50 -3.52 -6.87 -26.38
C ASN A 50 -4.17 -5.52 -26.76
N LYS A 51 -5.04 -5.50 -27.79
CA LYS A 51 -5.77 -4.28 -28.19
C LYS A 51 -6.73 -3.74 -27.11
N ASN A 52 -7.05 -4.57 -26.11
CA ASN A 52 -7.90 -4.23 -24.97
C ASN A 52 -7.07 -3.94 -23.69
N LEU A 53 -5.74 -3.88 -23.78
CA LEU A 53 -4.84 -3.64 -22.65
C LEU A 53 -4.21 -2.24 -22.75
N ALA A 54 -3.93 -1.66 -21.59
CA ALA A 54 -3.12 -0.47 -21.46
C ALA A 54 -2.12 -0.66 -20.32
N GLU A 55 -0.91 -0.15 -20.49
CA GLU A 55 0.14 -0.18 -19.47
C GLU A 55 0.27 1.19 -18.80
N SER A 56 0.55 1.19 -17.50
CA SER A 56 0.82 2.39 -16.72
C SER A 56 2.22 2.33 -16.12
N THR A 57 2.93 3.47 -16.16
CA THR A 57 4.23 3.62 -15.49
C THR A 57 4.01 4.06 -14.05
N GLY A 58 4.76 3.48 -13.11
CA GLY A 58 4.75 3.85 -11.70
C GLY A 58 6.16 3.75 -11.09
N LEU A 59 6.31 4.23 -9.86
CA LEU A 59 7.56 4.02 -9.12
C LEU A 59 7.68 2.55 -8.70
N THR A 60 8.90 2.04 -8.67
CA THR A 60 9.17 0.80 -7.92
C THR A 60 8.99 1.08 -6.43
N ILE A 61 8.67 0.04 -5.65
CA ILE A 61 8.55 0.19 -4.19
C ILE A 61 9.86 0.69 -3.55
N ASP A 62 11.01 0.26 -4.08
CA ASP A 62 12.32 0.74 -3.65
C ASP A 62 12.51 2.23 -3.93
N ALA A 63 12.07 2.73 -5.09
CA ALA A 63 12.13 4.15 -5.42
C ALA A 63 11.19 4.97 -4.52
N ALA A 64 9.95 4.53 -4.34
CA ALA A 64 8.99 5.17 -3.45
C ALA A 64 9.51 5.24 -2.00
N THR A 65 10.06 4.13 -1.49
CA THR A 65 10.65 4.06 -0.14
C THR A 65 11.83 5.00 0.00
N ARG A 66 12.72 5.05 -1.00
CA ARG A 66 13.88 5.95 -1.00
C ARG A 66 13.48 7.42 -1.01
N ALA A 67 12.46 7.80 -1.78
CA ALA A 67 11.93 9.15 -1.80
C ALA A 67 11.31 9.54 -0.45
N ALA A 68 10.50 8.66 0.14
CA ALA A 68 9.90 8.88 1.45
C ALA A 68 10.96 9.05 2.55
N GLN A 69 11.96 8.17 2.56
CA GLN A 69 13.06 8.21 3.52
C GLN A 69 13.89 9.48 3.37
N ALA A 70 14.22 9.89 2.14
CA ALA A 70 14.98 11.11 1.91
C ALA A 70 14.25 12.37 2.40
N ALA A 71 12.92 12.45 2.23
CA ALA A 71 12.12 13.53 2.79
C ALA A 71 12.12 13.51 4.33
N LEU A 72 11.94 12.33 4.94
CA LEU A 72 11.98 12.17 6.40
C LEU A 72 13.35 12.54 6.98
N ASP A 73 14.43 12.12 6.33
CA ASP A 73 15.81 12.44 6.72
C ASP A 73 16.08 13.94 6.63
N ALA A 74 15.57 14.62 5.59
CA ALA A 74 15.68 16.06 5.45
C ALA A 74 14.96 16.79 6.59
N ALA A 75 13.75 16.35 6.94
CA ALA A 75 13.01 16.90 8.08
C ALA A 75 13.74 16.66 9.41
N ASN A 76 14.25 15.45 9.64
CA ASN A 76 15.02 15.12 10.85
C ASN A 76 16.28 15.97 10.99
N LYS A 77 17.01 16.20 9.89
CA LYS A 77 18.19 17.10 9.86
C LYS A 77 17.84 18.55 10.20
N ALA A 78 16.62 18.97 9.89
CA ALA A 78 16.10 20.29 10.23
C ALA A 78 15.42 20.35 11.62
N GLY A 79 15.49 19.27 12.41
CA GLY A 79 14.87 19.18 13.73
C GLY A 79 13.33 19.17 13.69
N GLN A 80 12.74 18.71 12.58
CA GLN A 80 11.29 18.68 12.38
C GLN A 80 10.73 17.26 12.49
N HIS A 81 9.57 17.14 13.13
CA HIS A 81 8.89 15.87 13.35
C HIS A 81 7.70 15.73 12.39
N VAL A 82 7.89 15.00 11.29
CA VAL A 82 6.91 14.93 10.19
C VAL A 82 6.42 13.50 9.92
N SER A 83 5.30 13.38 9.23
CA SER A 83 4.92 12.17 8.50
C SER A 83 5.10 12.39 7.01
N VAL A 84 5.43 11.33 6.27
CA VAL A 84 5.69 11.36 4.83
C VAL A 84 4.88 10.27 4.15
N ALA A 85 4.24 10.61 3.03
CA ALA A 85 3.50 9.66 2.20
C ALA A 85 3.99 9.71 0.75
N VAL A 86 3.94 8.58 0.06
CA VAL A 86 4.10 8.49 -1.39
C VAL A 86 2.84 7.87 -1.98
N VAL A 87 2.19 8.60 -2.89
CA VAL A 87 0.93 8.18 -3.53
C VAL A 87 1.16 8.08 -5.03
N ASP A 88 0.79 6.95 -5.62
CA ASP A 88 0.90 6.71 -7.06
C ASP A 88 -0.18 7.47 -7.84
N ARG A 89 0.00 7.55 -9.16
CA ARG A 89 -0.96 8.23 -10.05
C ARG A 89 -2.36 7.58 -10.06
N ASP A 90 -2.48 6.31 -9.69
CA ASP A 90 -3.76 5.62 -9.49
C ASP A 90 -4.46 5.99 -8.18
N GLY A 91 -3.82 6.81 -7.33
CA GLY A 91 -4.35 7.27 -6.05
C GLY A 91 -4.03 6.35 -4.87
N VAL A 92 -3.28 5.27 -5.07
CA VAL A 92 -2.92 4.32 -4.01
C VAL A 92 -1.71 4.82 -3.23
N THR A 93 -1.81 4.87 -1.90
CA THR A 93 -0.65 5.08 -1.02
C THR A 93 0.29 3.87 -1.12
N ARG A 94 1.52 4.10 -1.55
CA ARG A 94 2.56 3.08 -1.67
C ARG A 94 3.45 3.01 -0.43
N VAL A 95 3.72 4.16 0.17
CA VAL A 95 4.55 4.29 1.38
C VAL A 95 3.93 5.32 2.29
N LEU A 96 3.88 5.02 3.59
CA LEU A 96 3.53 5.96 4.65
C LEU A 96 4.49 5.78 5.81
N LEU A 97 5.24 6.83 6.13
CA LEU A 97 6.15 6.89 7.27
C LEU A 97 5.58 7.84 8.31
N LYS A 98 5.20 7.31 9.48
CA LYS A 98 4.89 8.09 10.68
C LYS A 98 6.22 8.38 11.38
N GLY A 99 6.79 9.57 11.20
CA GLY A 99 8.02 9.95 11.91
C GLY A 99 7.79 10.10 13.42
N ASP A 100 8.81 9.80 14.20
CA ASP A 100 8.77 9.91 15.66
C ASP A 100 8.46 11.34 16.10
N GLY A 101 7.54 11.48 17.05
CA GLY A 101 7.08 12.79 17.55
C GLY A 101 6.18 13.57 16.60
N SER A 102 5.91 13.08 15.38
CA SER A 102 5.00 13.79 14.47
C SER A 102 3.57 13.82 15.02
N GLY A 103 2.85 14.91 14.77
CA GLY A 103 1.48 15.07 15.23
C GLY A 103 0.51 13.98 14.70
N PRO A 104 -0.59 13.68 15.41
CA PRO A 104 -1.55 12.65 15.01
C PRO A 104 -2.26 12.96 13.67
N GLN A 105 -2.37 14.23 13.30
CA GLN A 105 -2.94 14.68 12.03
C GLN A 105 -2.01 14.49 10.83
N ALA A 106 -0.71 14.33 11.06
CA ALA A 106 0.30 14.35 10.01
C ALA A 106 0.16 13.23 8.97
N PRO A 107 -0.09 11.95 9.31
CA PRO A 107 -0.19 10.87 8.33
C PRO A 107 -1.24 11.14 7.25
N VAL A 108 -2.50 11.37 7.68
CA VAL A 108 -3.60 11.62 6.75
C VAL A 108 -3.41 12.91 5.95
N SER A 109 -2.79 13.93 6.55
CA SER A 109 -2.45 15.17 5.85
C SER A 109 -1.41 14.93 4.76
N ALA A 110 -0.33 14.21 5.06
CA ALA A 110 0.71 13.86 4.10
C ALA A 110 0.15 13.05 2.93
N GLU A 111 -0.69 12.04 3.18
CA GLU A 111 -1.36 11.25 2.15
C GLU A 111 -2.23 12.12 1.25
N ARG A 112 -3.07 12.99 1.82
CA ARG A 112 -3.97 13.86 1.04
C ARG A 112 -3.18 14.90 0.23
N LYS A 113 -2.08 15.44 0.76
CA LYS A 113 -1.21 16.35 0.00
C LYS A 113 -0.53 15.63 -1.17
N ALA A 114 -0.03 14.41 -0.96
CA ALA A 114 0.52 13.59 -2.04
C ALA A 114 -0.54 13.29 -3.11
N PHE A 115 -1.72 12.82 -2.69
CA PHE A 115 -2.86 12.57 -3.57
C PHE A 115 -3.25 13.82 -4.38
N THR A 116 -3.36 14.99 -3.74
CA THR A 116 -3.62 16.26 -4.44
C THR A 116 -2.51 16.57 -5.45
N ALA A 117 -1.24 16.49 -5.05
CA ALA A 117 -0.11 16.84 -5.92
C ALA A 117 -0.04 15.95 -7.16
N VAL A 118 -0.19 14.62 -7.00
CA VAL A 118 -0.18 13.70 -8.15
C VAL A 118 -1.42 13.87 -9.02
N SER A 119 -2.58 14.22 -8.44
CA SER A 119 -3.85 14.40 -9.16
C SER A 119 -3.79 15.54 -10.19
N TRP A 120 -3.17 16.66 -9.83
CA TRP A 120 -3.04 17.84 -10.71
C TRP A 120 -1.64 18.03 -11.31
N ASN A 121 -0.69 17.14 -11.00
CA ASN A 121 0.70 17.24 -11.43
C ASN A 121 1.35 18.60 -11.08
N ALA A 122 1.11 19.07 -9.86
CA ALA A 122 1.62 20.37 -9.40
C ALA A 122 1.88 20.35 -7.88
N PRO A 123 2.82 21.17 -7.37
CA PRO A 123 3.00 21.34 -5.94
C PRO A 123 1.72 21.84 -5.27
N THR A 124 1.41 21.36 -4.06
CA THR A 124 0.16 21.74 -3.39
C THR A 124 0.14 23.19 -2.95
N SER A 125 1.30 23.83 -2.75
CA SER A 125 1.41 25.27 -2.55
C SER A 125 0.91 26.08 -3.75
N GLU A 126 1.17 25.61 -4.97
CA GLU A 126 0.67 26.21 -6.20
C GLU A 126 -0.84 25.97 -6.34
N LEU A 127 -1.29 24.75 -6.06
CA LEU A 127 -2.70 24.38 -6.15
C LEU A 127 -3.55 25.17 -5.16
N ALA A 128 -3.07 25.42 -3.95
CA ALA A 128 -3.77 26.23 -2.96
C ALA A 128 -4.10 27.64 -3.47
N LYS A 129 -3.24 28.25 -4.30
CA LYS A 129 -3.48 29.57 -4.91
C LYS A 129 -4.67 29.56 -5.87
N ARG A 130 -4.97 28.41 -6.50
CA ARG A 130 -6.10 28.27 -7.44
C ARG A 130 -7.45 28.41 -6.75
N LEU A 131 -7.51 28.19 -5.43
CA LEU A 131 -8.75 28.35 -4.65
C LEU A 131 -9.29 29.78 -4.64
N ALA A 132 -8.47 30.79 -4.95
CA ALA A 132 -8.94 32.17 -5.09
C ALA A 132 -9.97 32.33 -6.22
N GLN A 133 -9.83 31.55 -7.30
CA GLN A 133 -10.72 31.58 -8.47
C GLN A 133 -11.68 30.38 -8.51
N ALA A 134 -11.30 29.26 -7.91
CA ALA A 134 -12.07 28.03 -7.88
C ALA A 134 -12.12 27.43 -6.46
N PRO A 135 -12.86 28.07 -5.53
CA PRO A 135 -12.84 27.70 -4.11
C PRO A 135 -13.35 26.28 -3.83
N ASN A 136 -14.21 25.75 -4.70
CA ASN A 136 -14.83 24.43 -4.53
C ASN A 136 -13.90 23.27 -4.94
N LEU A 137 -12.69 23.54 -5.47
CA LEU A 137 -11.71 22.48 -5.76
C LEU A 137 -11.36 21.66 -4.51
N LYS A 138 -11.32 22.31 -3.34
CA LYS A 138 -11.04 21.67 -2.04
C LYS A 138 -12.16 20.72 -1.58
N ASP A 139 -13.35 20.78 -2.20
CA ASP A 139 -14.49 19.94 -1.84
C ASP A 139 -14.42 18.57 -2.56
N ILE A 140 -13.46 18.38 -3.45
CA ILE A 140 -13.19 17.09 -4.10
C ILE A 140 -12.70 16.09 -3.05
N PRO A 141 -13.31 14.88 -2.95
CA PRO A 141 -12.92 13.88 -1.97
C PRO A 141 -11.44 13.49 -2.05
N GLY A 142 -10.84 13.26 -0.88
CA GLY A 142 -9.43 12.85 -0.76
C GLY A 142 -8.42 13.98 -0.90
N THR A 143 -8.84 15.19 -1.29
CA THR A 143 -7.90 16.30 -1.50
C THR A 143 -7.56 17.05 -0.22
N LEU A 144 -6.37 17.63 -0.21
CA LEU A 144 -5.92 18.67 0.69
C LEU A 144 -5.09 19.71 -0.08
N PHE A 145 -5.64 20.91 -0.25
CA PHE A 145 -5.01 22.05 -0.92
C PHE A 145 -4.20 22.89 0.06
N LEU A 146 -3.11 22.31 0.56
CA LEU A 146 -2.20 22.93 1.52
C LEU A 146 -0.76 22.54 1.15
N ALA A 147 0.18 23.50 1.18
CA ALA A 147 1.59 23.26 0.86
C ALA A 147 2.16 22.03 1.59
N GLY A 148 2.93 21.22 0.87
CA GLY A 148 3.56 20.00 1.40
C GLY A 148 3.55 18.80 0.47
N GLY A 149 2.97 18.89 -0.73
CA GLY A 149 2.97 17.85 -1.75
C GLY A 149 3.80 18.24 -2.95
N ALA A 150 4.64 17.34 -3.46
CA ALA A 150 5.48 17.54 -4.64
C ALA A 150 5.30 16.38 -5.63
N PRO A 151 4.97 16.65 -6.91
CA PRO A 151 4.76 15.60 -7.91
C PRO A 151 6.09 14.97 -8.36
N VAL A 152 6.02 13.69 -8.72
CA VAL A 152 7.07 12.95 -9.41
C VAL A 152 6.59 12.66 -10.83
N GLN A 153 7.44 12.96 -11.82
CA GLN A 153 7.12 12.80 -13.22
C GLN A 153 8.01 11.77 -13.92
N SER A 154 7.45 11.12 -14.94
CA SER A 154 8.21 10.38 -15.94
C SER A 154 7.78 10.88 -17.32
N LYS A 155 8.75 11.36 -18.12
CA LYS A 155 8.51 11.90 -19.47
C LYS A 155 7.41 12.99 -19.49
N GLY A 156 7.34 13.83 -18.46
CA GLY A 156 6.36 14.92 -18.31
C GLY A 156 4.98 14.50 -17.78
N ALA A 157 4.71 13.20 -17.61
CA ALA A 157 3.47 12.70 -17.00
C ALA A 157 3.66 12.44 -15.51
N PRO A 158 2.67 12.76 -14.64
CA PRO A 158 2.72 12.42 -13.22
C PRO A 158 2.64 10.91 -13.03
N VAL A 159 3.57 10.34 -12.25
CA VAL A 159 3.58 8.90 -11.91
C VAL A 159 3.35 8.66 -10.42
N ALA A 160 3.72 9.62 -9.58
CA ALA A 160 3.51 9.60 -8.13
C ALA A 160 3.61 11.02 -7.56
N ALA A 161 3.46 11.17 -6.26
CA ALA A 161 3.87 12.36 -5.52
C ALA A 161 4.33 11.99 -4.12
N VAL A 162 5.20 12.84 -3.57
CA VAL A 162 5.61 12.82 -2.17
C VAL A 162 4.80 13.88 -1.44
N GLY A 163 4.22 13.54 -0.29
CA GLY A 163 3.52 14.45 0.60
C GLY A 163 4.13 14.42 1.99
N VAL A 164 4.25 15.58 2.62
CA VAL A 164 4.82 15.75 3.96
C VAL A 164 3.87 16.60 4.81
N ALA A 165 3.77 16.25 6.08
CA ALA A 165 3.03 17.05 7.05
C ALA A 165 3.67 16.97 8.45
N GLY A 166 3.66 18.08 9.17
CA GLY A 166 4.02 18.13 10.59
C GLY A 166 5.02 19.22 10.95
N ALA A 167 5.68 19.83 9.96
CA ALA A 167 6.54 20.99 10.19
C ALA A 167 5.70 22.22 10.61
N PRO A 168 6.32 23.27 11.18
CA PRO A 168 5.64 24.50 11.58
C PRO A 168 4.91 25.22 10.44
N SER A 169 5.23 24.93 9.17
CA SER A 169 4.53 25.46 8.01
C SER A 169 4.46 24.43 6.87
N GLY A 170 3.45 24.58 6.01
CA GLY A 170 3.33 23.75 4.81
C GLY A 170 4.44 23.99 3.78
N ASP A 171 5.07 25.16 3.79
CA ASP A 171 6.21 25.43 2.90
C ASP A 171 7.45 24.63 3.32
N LEU A 172 7.68 24.46 4.63
CA LEU A 172 8.72 23.56 5.13
C LEU A 172 8.39 22.10 4.81
N ASP A 173 7.13 21.69 4.98
CA ASP A 173 6.69 20.37 4.54
C ASP A 173 7.02 20.17 3.04
N GLU A 174 6.74 21.16 2.19
CA GLU A 174 6.93 21.03 0.73
C GLU A 174 8.41 21.00 0.35
N GLN A 175 9.26 21.74 1.08
CA GLN A 175 10.71 21.66 0.95
C GLN A 175 11.22 20.22 1.21
N PHE A 176 10.72 19.55 2.25
CA PHE A 176 11.09 18.16 2.52
C PHE A 176 10.52 17.19 1.48
N ALA A 177 9.29 17.44 1.01
CA ALA A 177 8.71 16.66 -0.08
C ALA A 177 9.57 16.75 -1.36
N GLN A 178 10.02 17.96 -1.71
CA GLN A 178 10.93 18.22 -2.82
C GLN A 178 12.29 17.52 -2.64
N ALA A 179 12.84 17.47 -1.42
CA ALA A 179 14.04 16.70 -1.14
C ALA A 179 13.84 15.19 -1.40
N GLY A 180 12.66 14.66 -1.06
CA GLY A 180 12.26 13.29 -1.40
C GLY A 180 12.20 13.04 -2.91
N VAL A 181 11.56 13.95 -3.65
CA VAL A 181 11.50 13.89 -5.13
C VAL A 181 12.91 13.96 -5.75
N ALA A 182 13.76 14.85 -5.24
CA ALA A 182 15.12 15.04 -5.75
C ALA A 182 16.01 13.78 -5.58
N ALA A 183 15.74 12.93 -4.58
CA ALA A 183 16.46 11.67 -4.38
C ALA A 183 16.22 10.63 -5.50
N LEU A 184 15.24 10.87 -6.38
CA LEU A 184 14.96 10.05 -7.56
C LEU A 184 15.73 10.50 -8.80
N ALA A 185 16.27 11.73 -8.82
CA ALA A 185 17.09 12.22 -9.91
C ALA A 185 18.49 11.60 -9.83
N LYS A 186 18.70 10.51 -10.57
CA LYS A 186 20.00 9.94 -10.90
C LYS A 186 20.02 9.54 -12.37
#